data_AF-A0A4V3UQ18-F1
#
_entry.id   AF-A0A4V3UQ18-F1
#
_cell.length_a   1.000
_cell.length_b   1.000
_cell.length_c   1.000
_cell.angle_alpha   90.00
_cell.angle_beta   90.00
_cell.angle_gamma   90.00
#
_symmetry.space_group_name_H-M   'P 1'
#
loop_
_entity.id
_entity.type
_entity.pdbx_description
1 polymer ?
#
loop_
_entity_poly.entity_id
_entity_poly.type
_entity_poly.pdbx_seq_one_letter_code
_entity_poly.pdbx_strand_id
1 'polypeptide(L)'
;MRRRITFVQRPTAPFELDQAILTSDYLSIRDVDGVREERATFSFDELPDDDSFITPPILSTRFASTAAFQYYTRLPSLDKFITYIQKKICSGSDETCLAQAASIAAADSVDINFDGISHALTITGFWSRSPAGGWTEKIWKPVKGVMDQVEVGLLGAEKAVEPEEIKMGGLLGVVGTDDKLKPTLFSFPSRHHPLPDDATYSVSFPPPTGLHPAMTISIPRTSLEPPPAPLDATCALHTYLTLPSTIFGDKYQLDTTDPLFLDSHHLKALRAVAGETDLEAPDWFVSHWGSNWLLELAIPDTGDRNTDDWNVTIPLHLRYLRPSESGYRSASIPWPVVFWACTAEEGTKMGRNPFDRVNLGWEGLFGPRTMFYQLHPSHKDGPSSRRLVEDLEIPVLRLKEGSGIFQSKSIELGTVVVIVLGLLWVLWKLGVVARSSGTGSQVRRHSDKQKKSQ
;
A
#
# COMPACT_ATOMS: atom_id res chain seq x y z
N MET A 1 15.66 21.18 -13.41
CA MET A 1 15.59 20.17 -12.31
C MET A 1 15.97 20.86 -11.00
N ARG A 2 15.20 20.62 -9.92
CA ARG A 2 15.50 21.14 -8.58
C ARG A 2 15.90 20.00 -7.65
N ARG A 3 16.90 20.22 -6.79
CA ARG A 3 17.37 19.25 -5.81
C ARG A 3 17.34 19.88 -4.42
N ARG A 4 16.81 19.16 -3.44
CA ARG A 4 16.84 19.54 -2.03
C ARG A 4 17.40 18.39 -1.22
N ILE A 5 18.34 18.68 -0.33
CA ILE A 5 18.95 17.70 0.58
C ILE A 5 18.76 18.22 1.99
N THR A 6 18.09 17.45 2.84
CA THR A 6 17.82 17.80 4.21
C THR A 6 18.47 16.78 5.14
N PHE A 7 19.31 17.24 6.05
CA PHE A 7 19.82 16.45 7.15
C PHE A 7 19.08 16.85 8.42
N VAL A 8 18.59 15.88 9.18
CA VAL A 8 17.98 16.10 10.50
C VAL A 8 18.84 15.39 11.54
N GLN A 9 19.60 16.16 12.32
CA GLN A 9 20.45 15.64 13.38
C GLN A 9 19.61 15.17 14.57
N ARG A 10 20.10 14.12 15.24
CA ARG A 10 19.48 13.64 16.48
C ARG A 10 19.71 14.65 17.61
N PRO A 11 18.79 14.77 18.58
CA PRO A 11 18.98 15.67 19.73
C PRO A 11 20.26 15.40 20.53
N THR A 12 20.78 14.16 20.47
CA THR A 12 22.00 13.72 21.15
C THR A 12 23.25 13.80 20.27
N ALA A 13 23.13 14.18 19.00
CA ALA A 13 24.26 14.28 18.09
C ALA A 13 25.07 15.55 18.39
N PRO A 14 26.42 15.48 18.38
CA PRO A 14 27.26 16.66 18.52
C PRO A 14 27.11 17.55 17.28
N PHE A 15 26.80 18.84 17.51
CA PHE A 15 26.79 19.86 16.47
C PHE A 15 28.11 20.65 16.53
N GLU A 16 28.92 20.57 15.47
CA GLU A 16 30.13 21.38 15.31
C GLU A 16 29.95 22.34 14.12
N LEU A 17 30.34 23.61 14.27
CA LEU A 17 30.17 24.65 13.24
C LEU A 17 30.91 24.33 11.93
N ASP A 18 31.96 23.50 11.97
CA ASP A 18 32.75 23.07 10.82
C ASP A 18 32.21 21.80 10.14
N GLN A 19 31.14 21.17 10.67
CA GLN A 19 30.47 20.04 10.02
C GLN A 19 29.86 20.40 8.67
N ALA A 20 29.57 21.68 8.42
CA ALA A 20 29.02 22.16 7.16
C ALA A 20 29.65 23.49 6.74
N ILE A 21 30.47 23.44 5.70
CA ILE A 21 31.18 24.61 5.16
C ILE A 21 30.69 24.88 3.75
N LEU A 22 29.93 25.97 3.60
CA LEU A 22 29.48 26.46 2.30
C LEU A 22 30.54 27.37 1.66
N THR A 23 30.81 27.13 0.39
CA THR A 23 31.68 27.96 -0.46
C THR A 23 30.91 28.36 -1.72
N SER A 24 31.50 29.23 -2.54
CA SER A 24 30.94 29.62 -3.85
C SER A 24 30.78 28.46 -4.83
N ASP A 25 31.52 27.36 -4.63
CA ASP A 25 31.57 26.25 -5.59
C ASP A 25 30.99 24.94 -5.06
N TYR A 26 30.96 24.74 -3.74
CA TYR A 26 30.43 23.53 -3.13
C TYR A 26 30.05 23.75 -1.66
N LEU A 27 29.19 22.87 -1.15
CA LEU A 27 29.01 22.62 0.28
C LEU A 27 29.79 21.36 0.66
N SER A 28 30.64 21.44 1.68
CA SER A 28 31.26 20.27 2.29
C SER A 28 30.53 19.93 3.57
N ILE A 29 30.07 18.68 3.69
CA ILE A 29 29.56 18.14 4.96
C ILE A 29 30.50 17.06 5.48
N ARG A 30 30.65 16.99 6.80
CA ARG A 30 31.52 16.03 7.48
C ARG A 30 30.83 15.46 8.72
N ASP A 31 30.87 14.14 8.83
CA ASP A 31 30.51 13.35 10.01
C ASP A 31 29.12 13.72 10.58
N VAL A 32 28.18 14.13 9.71
CA VAL A 32 26.83 14.52 10.15
C VAL A 32 26.09 13.27 10.58
N ASP A 33 25.80 13.16 11.88
CA ASP A 33 25.02 12.07 12.43
C ASP A 33 23.52 12.41 12.46
N GLY A 34 22.80 11.94 11.44
CA GLY A 34 21.38 12.25 11.31
C GLY A 34 20.67 11.48 10.21
N VAL A 35 19.37 11.70 10.17
CA VAL A 35 18.49 11.28 9.09
C VAL A 35 18.79 12.13 7.85
N ARG A 36 18.70 11.54 6.67
CA ARG A 36 18.84 12.24 5.37
C ARG A 36 17.55 12.07 4.58
N GLU A 37 17.03 13.18 4.07
CA GLU A 37 16.03 13.21 3.01
C GLU A 37 16.65 13.86 1.78
N GLU A 38 16.53 13.23 0.63
CA GLU A 38 16.95 13.81 -0.65
C GLU A 38 15.78 13.83 -1.62
N ARG A 39 15.45 15.01 -2.13
CA ARG A 39 14.33 15.26 -3.03
C ARG A 39 14.81 15.83 -4.35
N ALA A 40 14.41 15.19 -5.44
CA ALA A 40 14.66 15.61 -6.80
C ALA A 40 13.35 15.88 -7.53
N THR A 41 13.18 17.08 -8.08
CA THR A 41 11.97 17.48 -8.81
C THR A 41 12.30 17.77 -10.27
N PHE A 42 11.52 17.13 -11.14
CA PHE A 42 11.59 17.18 -12.60
C PHE A 42 10.26 17.70 -13.16
N SER A 43 10.33 18.36 -14.32
CA SER A 43 9.12 18.62 -15.10
C SER A 43 8.75 17.36 -15.87
N PHE A 44 7.48 16.97 -15.84
CA PHE A 44 6.99 15.75 -16.46
C PHE A 44 5.58 15.97 -16.98
N ASP A 45 5.33 15.63 -18.25
CA ASP A 45 4.09 16.05 -18.93
C ASP A 45 2.88 15.21 -18.51
N GLU A 46 2.98 13.88 -18.55
CA GLU A 46 1.82 12.98 -18.36
C GLU A 46 2.24 11.57 -17.92
N LEU A 47 1.41 10.92 -17.08
CA LEU A 47 1.56 9.52 -16.68
C LEU A 47 0.86 8.58 -17.68
N PRO A 48 1.33 7.33 -17.88
CA PRO A 48 0.68 6.35 -18.76
C PRO A 48 -0.66 5.83 -18.20
N ASP A 49 -1.55 5.38 -19.10
CA ASP A 49 -2.94 4.95 -18.84
C ASP A 49 -3.16 3.94 -17.67
N ASP A 50 -4.36 4.04 -17.08
CA ASP A 50 -4.68 3.74 -15.68
C ASP A 50 -5.37 2.38 -15.38
N ASP A 51 -5.32 1.38 -16.26
CA ASP A 51 -6.17 0.16 -16.14
C ASP A 51 -5.99 -0.67 -14.84
N SER A 52 -4.90 -0.46 -14.11
CA SER A 52 -4.59 -1.19 -12.86
C SER A 52 -4.89 -0.42 -11.57
N PHE A 53 -5.21 0.87 -11.65
CA PHE A 53 -5.42 1.74 -10.50
C PHE A 53 -6.84 1.63 -9.93
N ILE A 54 -6.99 1.86 -8.63
CA ILE A 54 -8.31 1.96 -7.99
C ILE A 54 -8.63 3.41 -7.64
N THR A 55 -9.91 3.76 -7.58
CA THR A 55 -10.37 5.07 -7.12
C THR A 55 -10.80 4.98 -5.66
N PRO A 56 -10.21 5.78 -4.74
CA PRO A 56 -10.62 5.82 -3.34
C PRO A 56 -12.06 6.34 -3.18
N PRO A 57 -12.81 5.92 -2.14
CA PRO A 57 -14.14 6.44 -1.92
C PRO A 57 -14.08 7.90 -1.50
N ILE A 58 -14.93 8.72 -2.11
CA ILE A 58 -15.06 10.14 -1.75
C ILE A 58 -16.03 10.24 -0.58
N LEU A 59 -15.51 10.26 0.65
CA LEU A 59 -16.33 10.40 1.86
C LEU A 59 -16.75 11.86 2.13
N SER A 60 -16.02 12.84 1.60
CA SER A 60 -16.37 14.27 1.71
C SER A 60 -15.87 15.07 0.51
N THR A 61 -16.80 15.65 -0.26
CA THR A 61 -16.48 16.43 -1.47
C THR A 61 -15.87 17.80 -1.20
N ARG A 62 -15.89 18.27 0.07
CA ARG A 62 -15.49 19.65 0.40
C ARG A 62 -14.03 19.82 0.81
N PHE A 63 -13.33 18.74 1.17
CA PHE A 63 -11.97 18.83 1.72
C PHE A 63 -11.08 17.61 1.43
N ALA A 64 -11.41 16.77 0.45
CA ALA A 64 -10.65 15.56 0.18
C ALA A 64 -9.25 15.90 -0.36
N SER A 65 -8.23 15.78 0.50
CA SER A 65 -6.83 15.61 0.08
C SER A 65 -6.58 14.17 -0.39
N THR A 66 -7.57 13.54 -1.03
CA THR A 66 -7.50 12.15 -1.47
C THR A 66 -6.97 12.10 -2.89
N ALA A 67 -5.98 11.25 -3.14
CA ALA A 67 -5.50 10.99 -4.48
C ALA A 67 -6.65 10.52 -5.39
N ALA A 68 -6.65 10.97 -6.65
CA ALA A 68 -7.65 10.55 -7.63
C ALA A 68 -7.59 9.04 -7.91
N PHE A 69 -6.38 8.49 -7.91
CA PHE A 69 -6.07 7.10 -8.18
C PHE A 69 -5.07 6.56 -7.16
N GLN A 70 -5.17 5.28 -6.84
CA GLN A 70 -4.25 4.57 -5.96
C GLN A 70 -3.77 3.29 -6.63
N TYR A 71 -2.47 3.06 -6.52
CA TYR A 71 -1.83 1.83 -6.96
C TYR A 71 -0.93 1.30 -5.86
N TYR A 72 -1.03 0.01 -5.60
CA TYR A 72 -0.11 -0.68 -4.73
C TYR A 72 0.51 -1.86 -5.48
N THR A 73 1.82 -2.00 -5.34
CA THR A 73 2.53 -3.17 -5.80
C THR A 73 3.68 -3.47 -4.86
N ARG A 74 3.91 -4.75 -4.62
CA ARG A 74 5.06 -5.18 -3.83
C ARG A 74 6.32 -5.10 -4.70
N LEU A 75 7.29 -4.32 -4.25
CA LEU A 75 8.62 -4.21 -4.85
C LEU A 75 9.68 -4.74 -3.88
N PRO A 76 10.10 -6.02 -4.00
CA PRO A 76 11.08 -6.61 -3.08
C PRO A 76 12.49 -6.02 -3.20
N SER A 77 12.81 -5.40 -4.34
CA SER A 77 14.10 -4.76 -4.60
C SER A 77 13.91 -3.59 -5.57
N LEU A 78 14.73 -2.55 -5.36
CA LEU A 78 14.83 -1.38 -6.24
C LEU A 78 15.88 -1.54 -7.35
N ASP A 79 16.55 -2.69 -7.47
CA ASP A 79 17.66 -2.89 -8.42
C ASP A 79 17.27 -2.55 -9.88
N LYS A 80 16.06 -2.92 -10.29
CA LYS A 80 15.54 -2.60 -11.63
C LYS A 80 15.34 -1.10 -11.81
N PHE A 81 14.82 -0.42 -10.79
CA PHE A 81 14.61 1.01 -10.79
C PHE A 81 15.96 1.76 -10.81
N ILE A 82 16.91 1.34 -9.99
CA ILE A 82 18.28 1.87 -9.97
C ILE A 82 18.95 1.69 -11.33
N THR A 83 18.86 0.48 -11.90
CA THR A 83 19.40 0.18 -13.23
C THR A 83 18.74 1.06 -14.31
N TYR A 84 17.45 1.33 -14.19
CA TYR A 84 16.73 2.22 -15.10
C TYR A 84 17.28 3.65 -15.01
N ILE A 85 17.43 4.21 -13.80
CA ILE A 85 18.01 5.54 -13.58
C ILE A 85 19.43 5.61 -14.17
N GLN A 86 20.27 4.64 -13.84
CA GLN A 86 21.67 4.60 -14.30
C GLN A 86 21.79 4.54 -15.83
N LYS A 87 20.89 3.85 -16.52
CA LYS A 87 20.94 3.68 -17.99
C LYS A 87 20.21 4.78 -18.76
N LYS A 88 19.15 5.36 -18.20
CA LYS A 88 18.25 6.28 -18.91
C LYS A 88 18.39 7.72 -18.49
N ILE A 89 18.80 7.98 -17.25
CA ILE A 89 18.91 9.32 -16.69
C ILE A 89 20.37 9.74 -16.60
N CYS A 90 21.23 8.89 -16.04
CA CYS A 90 22.66 9.20 -15.96
C CYS A 90 23.32 9.10 -17.34
N SER A 91 24.18 10.08 -17.66
CA SER A 91 25.13 9.90 -18.76
C SER A 91 26.16 8.84 -18.36
N GLY A 92 26.54 7.95 -19.28
CA GLY A 92 27.41 6.80 -18.96
C GLY A 92 28.81 7.17 -18.42
N SER A 93 29.21 8.44 -18.52
CA SER A 93 30.47 8.99 -17.99
C SER A 93 30.31 9.75 -16.67
N ASP A 94 29.09 9.96 -16.17
CA ASP A 94 28.85 10.69 -14.93
C ASP A 94 28.87 9.74 -13.73
N GLU A 95 30.07 9.50 -13.21
CA GLU A 95 30.29 8.67 -12.02
C GLU A 95 29.49 9.17 -10.81
N THR A 96 29.26 10.48 -10.69
CA THR A 96 28.53 11.05 -9.55
C THR A 96 27.04 10.71 -9.61
N CYS A 97 26.43 10.79 -10.80
CA CYS A 97 25.05 10.37 -11.02
C CYS A 97 24.90 8.86 -10.80
N LEU A 98 25.83 8.05 -11.30
CA LEU A 98 25.80 6.59 -11.13
C LEU A 98 25.88 6.17 -9.67
N ALA A 99 26.74 6.84 -8.88
CA ALA A 99 26.88 6.61 -7.45
C ALA A 99 25.63 7.05 -6.66
N GLN A 100 25.03 8.20 -7.01
CA GLN A 100 23.77 8.66 -6.40
C GLN A 100 22.61 7.72 -6.72
N ALA A 101 22.51 7.22 -7.95
CA ALA A 101 21.49 6.24 -8.29
C ALA A 101 21.70 4.93 -7.50
N ALA A 102 22.95 4.51 -7.30
CA ALA A 102 23.26 3.33 -6.50
C ALA A 102 22.94 3.50 -5.00
N SER A 103 23.07 4.71 -4.44
CA SER A 103 22.80 4.96 -3.01
C SER A 103 21.33 4.77 -2.63
N ILE A 104 20.41 4.83 -3.61
CA ILE A 104 18.99 4.52 -3.45
C ILE A 104 18.79 3.08 -2.93
N ALA A 105 19.70 2.15 -3.22
CA ALA A 105 19.62 0.77 -2.71
C ALA A 105 19.65 0.69 -1.17
N ALA A 106 20.30 1.68 -0.53
CA ALA A 106 20.41 1.76 0.92
C ALA A 106 19.33 2.65 1.57
N ALA A 107 18.42 3.22 0.78
CA ALA A 107 17.33 4.04 1.31
C ALA A 107 16.33 3.16 2.09
N ASP A 108 15.83 3.68 3.22
CA ASP A 108 14.79 3.03 4.00
C ASP A 108 13.40 3.22 3.36
N SER A 109 13.18 4.34 2.65
CA SER A 109 12.02 4.53 1.78
C SER A 109 12.35 5.36 0.54
N VAL A 110 11.57 5.13 -0.52
CA VAL A 110 11.59 5.92 -1.75
C VAL A 110 10.16 6.28 -2.11
N ASP A 111 9.91 7.57 -2.27
CA ASP A 111 8.61 8.14 -2.59
C ASP A 111 8.67 8.80 -3.97
N ILE A 112 7.66 8.53 -4.80
CA ILE A 112 7.51 9.16 -6.11
C ILE A 112 6.12 9.81 -6.13
N ASN A 113 6.10 11.12 -6.30
CA ASN A 113 4.87 11.91 -6.36
C ASN A 113 4.81 12.70 -7.66
N PHE A 114 3.64 12.71 -8.29
CA PHE A 114 3.38 13.51 -9.49
C PHE A 114 2.23 14.48 -9.21
N ASP A 115 2.50 15.77 -9.38
CA ASP A 115 1.47 16.80 -9.33
C ASP A 115 1.05 17.17 -10.76
N GLY A 116 -0.15 16.75 -11.15
CA GLY A 116 -0.72 17.03 -12.47
C GLY A 116 -1.09 18.49 -12.71
N ILE A 117 -1.17 19.33 -11.67
CA ILE A 117 -1.43 20.77 -11.82
C ILE A 117 -0.13 21.50 -12.15
N SER A 118 0.96 21.16 -11.45
CA SER A 118 2.27 21.80 -11.66
C SER A 118 3.16 21.05 -12.66
N HIS A 119 2.71 19.92 -13.19
CA HIS A 119 3.49 19.01 -14.05
C HIS A 119 4.86 18.67 -13.44
N ALA A 120 4.86 18.42 -12.13
CA ALA A 120 6.08 18.21 -11.35
C ALA A 120 6.15 16.77 -10.83
N LEU A 121 7.14 16.03 -11.32
CA LEU A 121 7.52 14.71 -10.81
C LEU A 121 8.57 14.88 -9.73
N THR A 122 8.28 14.45 -8.50
CA THR A 122 9.18 14.51 -7.36
C THR A 122 9.55 13.11 -6.89
N ILE A 123 10.83 12.83 -6.83
CA ILE A 123 11.40 11.58 -6.29
C ILE A 123 12.10 11.94 -4.98
N THR A 124 11.74 11.26 -3.89
CA THR A 124 12.32 11.47 -2.57
C THR A 124 12.92 10.17 -2.07
N GLY A 125 14.19 10.19 -1.68
CA GLY A 125 14.84 9.10 -0.94
C GLY A 125 14.98 9.47 0.53
N PHE A 126 14.75 8.52 1.42
CA PHE A 126 14.84 8.71 2.86
C PHE A 126 15.77 7.67 3.50
N TRP A 127 16.67 8.14 4.36
CA TRP A 127 17.59 7.32 5.13
C TRP A 127 17.46 7.68 6.61
N SER A 128 16.88 6.78 7.39
CA SER A 128 16.64 6.91 8.84
C SER A 128 17.93 6.86 9.67
N ARG A 129 19.03 6.33 9.11
CA ARG A 129 20.32 6.18 9.78
C ARG A 129 21.46 6.65 8.90
N SER A 130 22.44 7.27 9.55
CA SER A 130 23.72 7.62 8.94
C SER A 130 24.59 6.37 8.72
N PRO A 131 25.47 6.39 7.70
CA PRO A 131 26.53 5.38 7.55
C PRO A 131 27.50 5.37 8.74
N ALA A 132 28.30 4.31 8.86
CA ALA A 132 29.37 4.25 9.87
C ALA A 132 30.36 5.42 9.65
N GLY A 133 30.36 6.37 10.59
CA GLY A 133 31.16 7.61 10.51
C GLY A 133 30.36 8.87 10.14
N GLY A 134 29.04 8.80 9.95
CA GLY A 134 28.21 9.96 9.59
C GLY A 134 28.18 10.25 8.09
N TRP A 135 27.38 11.23 7.69
CA TRP A 135 27.33 11.70 6.30
C TRP A 135 28.51 12.63 6.01
N THR A 136 29.35 12.21 5.07
CA THR A 136 30.52 12.98 4.61
C THR A 136 30.51 13.01 3.07
N GLU A 137 30.24 14.19 2.51
CA GLU A 137 30.20 14.39 1.06
C GLU A 137 30.47 15.85 0.67
N LYS A 138 30.82 16.06 -0.60
CA LYS A 138 30.91 17.38 -1.22
C LYS A 138 29.79 17.53 -2.24
N ILE A 139 28.96 18.54 -2.03
CA ILE A 139 27.80 18.86 -2.86
C ILE A 139 28.20 20.05 -3.71
N TRP A 140 28.49 19.80 -4.98
CA TRP A 140 28.98 20.81 -5.91
C TRP A 140 27.85 21.70 -6.44
N LYS A 141 28.19 22.93 -6.81
CA LYS A 141 27.27 23.84 -7.49
C LYS A 141 26.73 23.20 -8.77
N PRO A 142 25.44 23.42 -9.09
CA PRO A 142 24.84 22.85 -10.28
C PRO A 142 25.49 23.41 -11.55
N VAL A 143 25.59 22.56 -12.58
CA VAL A 143 25.98 23.00 -13.93
C VAL A 143 24.80 23.75 -14.56
N LYS A 144 25.03 25.00 -14.96
CA LYS A 144 24.00 25.84 -15.60
C LYS A 144 23.41 25.14 -16.82
N GLY A 145 22.08 25.07 -16.88
CA GLY A 145 21.33 24.43 -17.97
C GLY A 145 20.98 22.95 -17.75
N VAL A 146 21.54 22.30 -16.72
CA VAL A 146 21.23 20.90 -16.36
C VAL A 146 20.45 20.84 -15.04
N MET A 147 20.89 21.56 -14.02
CA MET A 147 20.19 21.71 -12.75
C MET A 147 20.02 23.18 -12.40
N ASP A 148 18.85 23.54 -11.87
CA ASP A 148 18.48 24.92 -11.61
C ASP A 148 18.98 25.38 -10.24
N GLN A 149 18.81 24.53 -9.22
CA GLN A 149 19.09 24.89 -7.83
C GLN A 149 19.34 23.65 -6.98
N VAL A 150 20.31 23.75 -6.06
CA VAL A 150 20.57 22.77 -5.00
C VAL A 150 20.40 23.45 -3.65
N GLU A 151 19.30 23.14 -2.97
CA GLU A 151 19.02 23.59 -1.61
C GLU A 151 19.52 22.57 -0.60
N VAL A 152 20.19 23.03 0.46
CA VAL A 152 20.65 22.16 1.54
C VAL A 152 20.18 22.70 2.88
N GLY A 153 19.69 21.79 3.73
CA GLY A 153 19.34 22.07 5.11
C GLY A 153 20.02 21.14 6.09
N LEU A 154 20.56 21.72 7.17
CA LEU A 154 21.01 21.01 8.35
C LEU A 154 20.13 21.44 9.50
N LEU A 155 19.20 20.59 9.88
CA LEU A 155 18.16 20.86 10.86
C LEU A 155 18.32 19.95 12.07
N GLY A 156 17.77 20.37 13.20
CA GLY A 156 17.62 19.60 14.42
C GLY A 156 16.20 19.78 14.96
N ALA A 157 15.67 18.73 15.58
CA ALA A 157 14.38 18.81 16.27
C ALA A 157 14.53 19.71 17.51
N GLU A 158 13.61 20.67 17.64
CA GLU A 158 13.52 21.58 18.77
C GLU A 158 12.28 21.24 19.59
N LYS A 159 12.28 21.59 20.87
CA LYS A 159 11.10 21.39 21.71
C LYS A 159 9.96 22.28 21.23
N ALA A 160 8.88 21.68 20.74
CA ALA A 160 7.65 22.38 20.37
C ALA A 160 6.93 22.90 21.62
N VAL A 161 6.17 23.99 21.43
CA VAL A 161 5.35 24.59 22.50
C VAL A 161 4.03 23.83 22.62
N GLU A 162 3.44 23.50 21.47
CA GLU A 162 2.21 22.73 21.32
C GLU A 162 2.55 21.27 20.98
N PRO A 163 1.84 20.26 21.55
CA PRO A 163 2.11 18.84 21.28
C PRO A 163 1.83 18.42 19.82
N GLU A 164 0.98 19.15 19.11
CA GLU A 164 0.62 19.00 17.70
C GLU A 164 1.64 19.63 16.73
N GLU A 165 2.58 20.43 17.23
CA GLU A 165 3.57 21.09 16.41
C GLU A 165 4.89 20.31 16.34
N ILE A 166 5.49 20.31 15.14
CA ILE A 166 6.88 19.94 14.94
C ILE A 166 7.69 21.22 14.79
N LYS A 167 8.63 21.42 15.70
CA LYS A 167 9.55 22.55 15.66
C LYS A 167 10.93 22.09 15.24
N MET A 168 11.53 22.79 14.29
CA MET A 168 12.87 22.51 13.80
C MET A 168 13.70 23.78 13.72
N GLY A 169 14.92 23.73 14.23
CA GLY A 169 15.91 24.79 14.11
C GLY A 169 17.09 24.31 13.29
N GLY A 170 17.81 25.22 12.63
CA GLY A 170 19.03 24.86 11.93
C GLY A 170 19.53 25.88 10.93
N LEU A 171 20.20 25.37 9.91
CA LEU A 171 20.91 26.13 8.89
C LEU A 171 20.41 25.74 7.49
N LEU A 172 20.07 26.73 6.67
CA LEU A 172 19.69 26.53 5.26
C LEU A 172 20.61 27.31 4.34
N GLY A 173 20.83 26.80 3.13
CA GLY A 173 21.49 27.57 2.08
C GLY A 173 21.31 26.97 0.70
N VAL A 174 21.64 27.77 -0.31
CA VAL A 174 21.59 27.39 -1.71
C VAL A 174 23.01 27.31 -2.28
N VAL A 175 23.44 26.12 -2.70
CA VAL A 175 24.80 25.90 -3.20
C VAL A 175 25.04 26.67 -4.49
N GLY A 176 26.12 27.46 -4.53
CA GLY A 176 26.49 28.30 -5.67
C GLY A 176 25.75 29.64 -5.78
N THR A 177 24.85 29.94 -4.84
CA THR A 177 24.15 31.24 -4.75
C THR A 177 24.41 31.95 -3.43
N ASP A 178 24.36 31.22 -2.31
CA ASP A 178 24.62 31.78 -0.98
C ASP A 178 26.12 31.65 -0.61
N ASP A 179 26.66 32.69 0.04
CA ASP A 179 28.04 32.68 0.55
C ASP A 179 28.17 31.98 1.92
N LYS A 180 27.06 31.88 2.66
CA LYS A 180 27.00 31.29 4.01
C LYS A 180 25.63 30.65 4.25
N LEU A 181 25.60 29.63 5.09
CA LEU A 181 24.35 29.06 5.59
C LEU A 181 23.65 30.07 6.52
N LYS A 182 22.33 30.16 6.39
CA LYS A 182 21.47 31.09 7.11
C LYS A 182 20.75 30.36 8.24
N PRO A 183 20.79 30.87 9.48
CA PRO A 183 20.05 30.29 10.59
C PRO A 183 18.55 30.45 10.39
N THR A 184 17.81 29.41 10.76
CA THR A 184 16.36 29.37 10.59
C THR A 184 15.71 28.59 11.73
N LEU A 185 14.46 28.93 12.01
CA LEU A 185 13.62 28.25 12.99
C LEU A 185 12.21 28.20 12.42
N PHE A 186 11.64 27.01 12.37
CA PHE A 186 10.30 26.77 11.89
C PHE A 186 9.47 26.01 12.92
N SER A 187 8.18 26.31 12.96
CA SER A 187 7.16 25.48 13.61
C SER A 187 6.09 25.17 12.57
N PHE A 188 5.70 23.91 12.47
CA PHE A 188 4.62 23.48 11.59
C PHE A 188 3.67 22.56 12.35
N PRO A 189 2.35 22.69 12.16
CA PRO A 189 1.43 21.67 12.63
C PRO A 189 1.70 20.37 11.88
N SER A 190 1.75 19.25 12.60
CA SER A 190 1.78 17.91 12.01
C SER A 190 0.42 17.25 12.18
N ARG A 191 0.04 16.44 11.20
CA ARG A 191 -1.12 15.56 11.32
C ARG A 191 -0.73 14.18 11.82
N HIS A 192 0.51 13.76 11.59
CA HIS A 192 1.00 12.43 11.90
C HIS A 192 1.93 12.50 13.11
N HIS A 193 1.59 11.76 14.15
CA HIS A 193 2.33 11.67 15.39
C HIS A 193 2.63 10.20 15.68
N PRO A 194 3.89 9.84 15.96
CA PRO A 194 4.18 8.53 16.52
C PRO A 194 3.68 8.49 17.96
N LEU A 195 3.11 7.37 18.38
CA LEU A 195 2.94 7.08 19.80
C LEU A 195 4.30 6.75 20.45
N PRO A 196 4.38 6.58 21.77
CA PRO A 196 5.59 6.04 22.41
C PRO A 196 6.05 4.68 21.81
N ASP A 197 7.34 4.37 21.91
CA ASP A 197 7.95 3.18 21.30
C ASP A 197 7.36 1.85 21.83
N ASP A 198 6.75 1.86 23.01
CA ASP A 198 6.07 0.72 23.63
C ASP A 198 4.60 0.56 23.18
N ALA A 199 4.05 1.54 22.47
CA ALA A 199 2.74 1.44 21.81
C ALA A 199 2.86 0.61 20.53
N THR A 200 2.80 -0.71 20.67
CA THR A 200 3.10 -1.65 19.58
C THR A 200 1.90 -2.49 19.16
N TYR A 201 2.01 -3.14 17.99
CA TYR A 201 1.09 -4.20 17.57
C TYR A 201 1.82 -5.23 16.71
N SER A 202 1.24 -6.42 16.59
CA SER A 202 1.73 -7.49 15.72
C SER A 202 0.60 -8.06 14.87
N VAL A 203 0.94 -8.60 13.70
CA VAL A 203 -0.04 -9.17 12.75
C VAL A 203 0.37 -10.60 12.47
N SER A 204 -0.62 -11.49 12.35
CA SER A 204 -0.38 -12.89 11.99
C SER A 204 -1.58 -13.50 11.29
N PHE A 205 -1.34 -14.62 10.61
CA PHE A 205 -2.37 -15.50 10.08
C PHE A 205 -2.30 -16.86 10.80
N PRO A 206 -3.22 -17.15 11.74
CA PRO A 206 -3.19 -18.40 12.48
C PRO A 206 -3.31 -19.62 11.55
N PRO A 207 -2.43 -20.63 11.65
CA PRO A 207 -2.54 -21.85 10.87
C PRO A 207 -3.67 -22.75 11.42
N PRO A 208 -4.33 -23.56 10.56
CA PRO A 208 -4.09 -23.72 9.14
C PRO A 208 -4.72 -22.60 8.30
N THR A 209 -3.96 -22.05 7.36
CA THR A 209 -4.46 -21.06 6.40
C THR A 209 -5.19 -21.77 5.26
N GLY A 210 -6.51 -21.93 5.42
CA GLY A 210 -7.41 -22.42 4.38
C GLY A 210 -7.73 -21.36 3.32
N LEU A 211 -8.80 -21.54 2.55
CA LEU A 211 -9.29 -20.54 1.59
C LEU A 211 -9.95 -19.32 2.25
N HIS A 212 -10.19 -19.38 3.56
CA HIS A 212 -10.78 -18.31 4.37
C HIS A 212 -9.82 -17.93 5.51
N PRO A 213 -8.65 -17.34 5.20
CA PRO A 213 -7.70 -16.94 6.24
C PRO A 213 -8.28 -15.81 7.09
N ALA A 214 -7.98 -15.82 8.39
CA ALA A 214 -8.31 -14.72 9.28
C ALA A 214 -7.02 -13.98 9.65
N MET A 215 -6.96 -12.68 9.38
CA MET A 215 -5.86 -11.83 9.83
C MET A 215 -6.10 -11.46 11.30
N THR A 216 -5.13 -11.74 12.17
CA THR A 216 -5.19 -11.35 13.58
C THR A 216 -4.22 -10.21 13.83
N ILE A 217 -4.74 -9.09 14.34
CA ILE A 217 -3.96 -7.96 14.84
C ILE A 217 -3.95 -8.07 16.38
N SER A 218 -2.79 -8.35 16.95
CA SER A 218 -2.59 -8.43 18.40
C SER A 218 -1.99 -7.13 18.92
N ILE A 219 -2.71 -6.47 19.82
CA ILE A 219 -2.31 -5.18 20.41
C ILE A 219 -2.19 -5.37 21.93
N PRO A 220 -1.01 -5.16 22.54
CA PRO A 220 -0.88 -5.16 24.00
C PRO A 220 -1.80 -4.09 24.62
N ARG A 221 -2.41 -4.39 25.77
CA ARG A 221 -3.35 -3.44 26.40
C ARG A 221 -2.71 -2.13 26.81
N THR A 222 -1.43 -2.15 27.18
CA THR A 222 -0.63 -0.95 27.47
C THR A 222 -0.47 -0.05 26.23
N SER A 223 -0.59 -0.60 25.02
CA SER A 223 -0.53 0.13 23.76
C SER A 223 -1.89 0.71 23.33
N LEU A 224 -2.98 0.42 24.07
CA LEU A 224 -4.33 0.91 23.82
C LEU A 224 -4.70 2.12 24.69
N GLU A 225 -3.73 2.71 25.38
CA GLU A 225 -3.96 3.96 26.10
C GLU A 225 -4.35 5.08 25.12
N PRO A 226 -5.37 5.90 25.46
CA PRO A 226 -5.75 7.03 24.62
C PRO A 226 -4.54 7.93 24.34
N PRO A 227 -4.39 8.42 23.09
CA PRO A 227 -3.27 9.27 22.74
C PRO A 227 -3.32 10.60 23.52
N PRO A 228 -2.19 11.33 23.61
CA PRO A 228 -2.12 12.66 24.21
C PRO A 228 -2.77 13.72 23.31
N ALA A 229 -4.06 13.56 23.03
CA ALA A 229 -4.88 14.48 22.28
C ALA A 229 -5.48 15.56 23.21
N PRO A 230 -5.96 16.69 22.67
CA PRO A 230 -6.70 17.71 23.42
C PRO A 230 -7.88 17.11 24.21
N LEU A 231 -8.24 17.72 25.33
CA LEU A 231 -9.26 17.18 26.26
C LEU A 231 -10.67 17.07 25.65
N ASP A 232 -10.96 17.85 24.62
CA ASP A 232 -12.21 17.85 23.85
C ASP A 232 -12.14 16.94 22.61
N ALA A 233 -10.99 16.33 22.33
CA ALA A 233 -10.81 15.48 21.17
C ALA A 233 -11.56 14.15 21.31
N THR A 234 -12.31 13.81 20.27
CA THR A 234 -12.90 12.48 20.12
C THR A 234 -11.93 11.60 19.34
N CYS A 235 -11.46 10.52 19.96
CA CYS A 235 -10.50 9.59 19.38
C CYS A 235 -11.12 8.23 19.13
N ALA A 236 -10.79 7.63 17.99
CA ALA A 236 -11.18 6.25 17.66
C ALA A 236 -10.03 5.50 17.01
N LEU A 237 -9.87 4.23 17.39
CA LEU A 237 -8.84 3.35 16.87
C LEU A 237 -9.26 2.78 15.51
N HIS A 238 -8.39 2.87 14.53
CA HIS A 238 -8.64 2.42 13.17
C HIS A 238 -7.50 1.54 12.66
N THR A 239 -7.83 0.71 11.67
CA THR A 239 -6.85 0.00 10.87
C THR A 239 -7.13 0.17 9.38
N TYR A 240 -6.07 0.34 8.61
CA TYR A 240 -6.12 0.46 7.16
C TYR A 240 -5.39 -0.71 6.50
N LEU A 241 -6.13 -1.51 5.74
CA LEU A 241 -5.62 -2.69 5.05
C LEU A 241 -5.42 -2.37 3.58
N THR A 242 -4.26 -2.78 3.06
CA THR A 242 -3.94 -2.79 1.64
C THR A 242 -3.85 -4.25 1.20
N LEU A 243 -4.89 -4.74 0.55
CA LEU A 243 -5.03 -6.15 0.17
C LEU A 243 -4.71 -6.33 -1.31
N PRO A 244 -3.66 -7.09 -1.69
CA PRO A 244 -3.41 -7.42 -3.08
C PRO A 244 -4.54 -8.31 -3.64
N SER A 245 -4.75 -8.30 -4.96
CA SER A 245 -5.85 -9.03 -5.64
C SER A 245 -6.06 -10.47 -5.18
N THR A 246 -4.98 -11.17 -4.78
CA THR A 246 -5.01 -12.55 -4.30
C THR A 246 -5.88 -12.77 -3.05
N ILE A 247 -6.11 -11.74 -2.23
CA ILE A 247 -6.90 -11.80 -0.99
C ILE A 247 -7.88 -10.63 -0.93
N PHE A 248 -9.07 -10.85 -0.40
CA PHE A 248 -10.10 -9.82 -0.30
C PHE A 248 -10.97 -10.00 0.95
N GLY A 249 -11.57 -8.91 1.43
CA GLY A 249 -12.60 -8.96 2.46
C GLY A 249 -13.98 -9.18 1.85
N ASP A 250 -14.88 -9.80 2.60
CA ASP A 250 -16.30 -9.79 2.24
C ASP A 250 -16.96 -8.55 2.83
N LYS A 251 -17.38 -7.63 1.96
CA LYS A 251 -17.96 -6.34 2.37
C LYS A 251 -19.30 -6.49 3.09
N TYR A 252 -20.05 -7.55 2.80
CA TYR A 252 -21.36 -7.79 3.42
C TYR A 252 -21.19 -8.45 4.79
N GLN A 253 -20.17 -9.30 4.94
CA GLN A 253 -19.80 -9.87 6.22
C GLN A 253 -19.25 -8.82 7.18
N LEU A 254 -18.45 -7.88 6.66
CA LEU A 254 -17.87 -6.79 7.44
C LEU A 254 -18.78 -5.56 7.55
N ASP A 255 -20.00 -5.62 7.00
CA ASP A 255 -20.92 -4.48 7.05
C ASP A 255 -21.37 -4.20 8.49
N THR A 256 -21.64 -2.93 8.76
CA THR A 256 -22.15 -2.39 10.03
C THR A 256 -23.55 -2.86 10.41
N THR A 257 -24.19 -3.68 9.59
CA THR A 257 -25.54 -4.19 9.82
C THR A 257 -25.61 -5.36 10.79
N ASP A 258 -24.51 -6.10 11.00
CA ASP A 258 -24.44 -7.21 11.96
C ASP A 258 -23.49 -6.87 13.13
N PRO A 259 -24.00 -6.20 14.17
CA PRO A 259 -23.16 -5.80 15.30
C PRO A 259 -22.62 -7.00 16.09
N LEU A 260 -23.35 -8.12 16.14
CA LEU A 260 -22.91 -9.30 16.88
C LEU A 260 -21.69 -9.94 16.22
N PHE A 261 -21.69 -9.98 14.88
CA PHE A 261 -20.52 -10.43 14.12
C PHE A 261 -19.32 -9.53 14.39
N LEU A 262 -19.48 -8.21 14.25
CA LEU A 262 -18.40 -7.24 14.47
C LEU A 262 -17.84 -7.32 15.91
N ASP A 263 -18.71 -7.38 16.92
CA ASP A 263 -18.31 -7.50 18.32
C ASP A 263 -17.49 -8.76 18.58
N SER A 264 -17.88 -9.90 17.99
CA SER A 264 -17.14 -11.17 18.12
C SER A 264 -15.72 -11.13 17.53
N HIS A 265 -15.49 -10.19 16.63
CA HIS A 265 -14.22 -9.95 15.94
C HIS A 265 -13.45 -8.73 16.49
N HIS A 266 -13.98 -8.08 17.53
CA HIS A 266 -13.48 -6.82 18.09
C HIS A 266 -13.38 -5.69 17.04
N LEU A 267 -14.33 -5.68 16.12
CA LEU A 267 -14.55 -4.64 15.13
C LEU A 267 -15.74 -3.79 15.54
N LYS A 268 -15.72 -2.50 15.21
CA LYS A 268 -16.83 -1.58 15.51
C LYS A 268 -17.59 -1.17 14.28
N ALA A 269 -16.88 -0.87 13.18
CA ALA A 269 -17.52 -0.52 11.93
C ALA A 269 -16.58 -0.63 10.72
N LEU A 270 -17.16 -0.96 9.56
CA LEU A 270 -16.53 -0.69 8.27
C LEU A 270 -16.76 0.76 7.85
N ARG A 271 -15.68 1.52 7.69
CA ARG A 271 -15.72 2.97 7.41
C ARG A 271 -15.57 3.28 5.92
N ALA A 272 -14.73 2.55 5.21
CA ALA A 272 -14.53 2.71 3.78
C ALA A 272 -13.97 1.45 3.12
N VAL A 273 -14.34 1.26 1.85
CA VAL A 273 -13.77 0.23 0.97
C VAL A 273 -13.56 0.84 -0.42
N ALA A 274 -12.44 0.49 -1.06
CA ALA A 274 -12.14 0.86 -2.43
C ALA A 274 -11.46 -0.31 -3.17
N GLY A 275 -11.66 -0.38 -4.49
CA GLY A 275 -11.01 -1.36 -5.35
C GLY A 275 -11.79 -2.67 -5.49
N GLU A 276 -11.07 -3.77 -5.65
CA GLU A 276 -11.63 -5.06 -6.03
C GLU A 276 -12.34 -5.77 -4.86
N THR A 277 -13.64 -5.99 -5.02
CA THR A 277 -14.52 -6.58 -3.99
C THR A 277 -15.41 -7.70 -4.52
N ASP A 278 -15.21 -8.12 -5.78
CA ASP A 278 -15.94 -9.26 -6.36
C ASP A 278 -15.62 -10.52 -5.55
N LEU A 279 -16.64 -11.19 -5.05
CA LEU A 279 -16.48 -12.35 -4.18
C LEU A 279 -16.23 -13.66 -4.95
N GLU A 280 -16.41 -13.65 -6.27
CA GLU A 280 -16.41 -14.83 -7.13
C GLU A 280 -15.29 -14.81 -8.19
N ALA A 281 -14.85 -13.63 -8.62
CA ALA A 281 -13.84 -13.51 -9.66
C ALA A 281 -12.50 -14.17 -9.25
N PRO A 282 -11.89 -15.01 -10.11
CA PRO A 282 -10.55 -15.53 -9.85
C PRO A 282 -9.48 -14.44 -10.03
N ASP A 283 -8.31 -14.63 -9.44
CA ASP A 283 -7.24 -13.61 -9.43
C ASP A 283 -6.80 -13.17 -10.84
N TRP A 284 -6.79 -14.08 -11.81
CA TRP A 284 -6.36 -13.78 -13.18
C TRP A 284 -7.40 -13.02 -14.02
N PHE A 285 -8.61 -12.80 -13.51
CA PHE A 285 -9.66 -12.02 -14.17
C PHE A 285 -9.67 -10.55 -13.70
N VAL A 286 -9.11 -10.29 -12.52
CA VAL A 286 -9.04 -8.95 -11.94
C VAL A 286 -7.95 -8.13 -12.64
N SER A 287 -8.30 -6.93 -13.12
CA SER A 287 -7.35 -5.99 -13.74
C SER A 287 -6.67 -5.07 -12.73
N HIS A 288 -7.38 -4.73 -11.64
CA HIS A 288 -6.88 -3.86 -10.58
C HIS A 288 -5.88 -4.59 -9.66
N TRP A 289 -5.04 -3.82 -8.98
CA TRP A 289 -4.02 -4.40 -8.08
C TRP A 289 -4.59 -5.08 -6.82
N GLY A 290 -5.84 -4.76 -6.44
CA GLY A 290 -6.45 -5.24 -5.19
C GLY A 290 -7.47 -4.27 -4.60
N SER A 291 -7.51 -4.16 -3.28
CA SER A 291 -8.45 -3.31 -2.55
C SER A 291 -7.87 -2.67 -1.30
N ASN A 292 -8.48 -1.56 -0.87
CA ASN A 292 -8.18 -0.88 0.37
C ASN A 292 -9.40 -0.89 1.30
N TRP A 293 -9.18 -1.12 2.59
CA TRP A 293 -10.22 -1.24 3.61
C TRP A 293 -9.88 -0.41 4.83
N LEU A 294 -10.82 0.40 5.30
CA LEU A 294 -10.71 1.15 6.55
C LEU A 294 -11.75 0.61 7.55
N LEU A 295 -11.25 0.04 8.64
CA LEU A 295 -12.06 -0.52 9.73
C LEU A 295 -11.83 0.29 11.00
N GLU A 296 -12.89 0.55 11.75
CA GLU A 296 -12.82 1.02 13.13
C GLU A 296 -12.76 -0.18 14.08
N LEU A 297 -11.80 -0.16 14.99
CA LEU A 297 -11.54 -1.23 15.95
C LEU A 297 -12.28 -0.97 17.26
N ALA A 298 -12.78 -2.04 17.89
CA ALA A 298 -13.27 -1.97 19.25
C ALA A 298 -12.10 -1.84 20.23
N ILE A 299 -12.32 -1.12 21.32
CA ILE A 299 -11.36 -0.92 22.41
C ILE A 299 -11.97 -1.62 23.64
N PRO A 300 -11.17 -2.36 24.44
CA PRO A 300 -11.69 -3.04 25.62
C PRO A 300 -12.24 -2.05 26.65
N ASP A 301 -13.27 -2.48 27.40
CA ASP A 301 -13.83 -1.69 28.49
C ASP A 301 -12.79 -1.46 29.60
N THR A 302 -12.78 -0.26 30.16
CA THR A 302 -11.83 0.19 31.20
C THR A 302 -11.89 -0.61 32.51
N GLY A 303 -12.94 -1.44 32.68
CA GLY A 303 -13.11 -2.33 33.83
C GLY A 303 -12.50 -3.73 33.64
N ASP A 304 -12.04 -4.07 32.43
CA ASP A 304 -11.48 -5.38 32.13
C ASP A 304 -10.02 -5.47 32.59
N ARG A 305 -9.77 -6.29 33.62
CA ARG A 305 -8.45 -6.49 34.23
C ARG A 305 -7.58 -7.51 33.50
N ASN A 306 -8.03 -8.01 32.35
CA ASN A 306 -7.21 -8.96 31.59
C ASN A 306 -5.91 -8.27 31.12
N THR A 307 -4.78 -8.95 31.31
CA THR A 307 -3.46 -8.50 30.87
C THR A 307 -3.11 -9.03 29.48
N ASP A 308 -3.92 -9.92 28.90
CA ASP A 308 -3.69 -10.50 27.58
C ASP A 308 -3.82 -9.46 26.46
N ASP A 309 -3.09 -9.71 25.37
CA ASP A 309 -3.18 -8.95 24.12
C ASP A 309 -4.64 -8.85 23.64
N TRP A 310 -5.05 -7.65 23.23
CA TRP A 310 -6.32 -7.43 22.55
C TRP A 310 -6.19 -7.89 21.10
N ASN A 311 -6.83 -9.02 20.78
CA ASN A 311 -6.76 -9.65 19.47
C ASN A 311 -7.97 -9.25 18.63
N VAL A 312 -7.75 -8.42 17.61
CA VAL A 312 -8.74 -8.11 16.58
C VAL A 312 -8.59 -9.12 15.45
N THR A 313 -9.70 -9.66 14.96
CA THR A 313 -9.68 -10.68 13.90
C THR A 313 -10.45 -10.20 12.68
N ILE A 314 -9.81 -10.16 11.52
CA ILE A 314 -10.41 -9.72 10.26
C ILE A 314 -10.55 -10.94 9.34
N PRO A 315 -11.78 -11.43 9.09
CA PRO A 315 -12.02 -12.53 8.16
C PRO A 315 -11.73 -12.09 6.72
N LEU A 316 -10.94 -12.89 6.01
CA LEU A 316 -10.55 -12.64 4.62
C LEU A 316 -10.76 -13.91 3.77
N HIS A 317 -10.73 -13.71 2.47
CA HIS A 317 -10.98 -14.73 1.46
C HIS A 317 -9.84 -14.74 0.44
N LEU A 318 -9.35 -15.93 0.10
CA LEU A 318 -8.38 -16.10 -0.98
C LEU A 318 -9.07 -16.29 -2.32
N ARG A 319 -8.59 -15.61 -3.35
CA ARG A 319 -9.00 -15.88 -4.73
C ARG A 319 -8.35 -17.16 -5.24
N TYR A 320 -8.99 -17.78 -6.22
CA TYR A 320 -8.36 -18.84 -6.98
C TYR A 320 -7.13 -18.32 -7.71
N LEU A 321 -5.97 -18.91 -7.41
CA LEU A 321 -4.70 -18.61 -8.04
C LEU A 321 -4.39 -19.60 -9.17
N ARG A 322 -3.51 -19.17 -10.08
CA ARG A 322 -3.10 -20.02 -11.20
C ARG A 322 -2.39 -21.30 -10.71
N PRO A 323 -2.66 -22.45 -11.34
CA PRO A 323 -1.97 -23.71 -11.06
C PRO A 323 -0.43 -23.58 -11.03
N SER A 324 0.24 -24.43 -10.25
CA SER A 324 1.70 -24.42 -10.09
C SER A 324 2.30 -25.81 -10.12
N GLU A 325 3.60 -25.93 -10.40
CA GLU A 325 4.28 -27.24 -10.39
C GLU A 325 4.40 -27.86 -8.98
N SER A 326 4.53 -27.03 -7.95
CA SER A 326 4.62 -27.45 -6.56
C SER A 326 3.26 -27.82 -5.96
N GLY A 327 2.16 -27.32 -6.53
CA GLY A 327 0.84 -27.36 -5.92
C GLY A 327 0.62 -26.25 -4.88
N TYR A 328 1.55 -25.30 -4.78
CA TYR A 328 1.45 -24.12 -3.90
C TYR A 328 1.83 -22.84 -4.64
N ARG A 329 1.25 -21.71 -4.21
CA ARG A 329 1.63 -20.35 -4.58
C ARG A 329 1.79 -19.53 -3.31
N SER A 330 2.79 -18.65 -3.27
CA SER A 330 2.97 -17.73 -2.15
C SER A 330 2.31 -16.39 -2.48
N ALA A 331 1.54 -15.86 -1.53
CA ALA A 331 1.02 -14.51 -1.56
C ALA A 331 1.61 -13.71 -0.39
N SER A 332 2.08 -12.51 -0.68
CA SER A 332 2.69 -11.61 0.30
C SER A 332 1.71 -10.50 0.66
N ILE A 333 1.27 -10.45 1.92
CA ILE A 333 0.26 -9.50 2.39
C ILE A 333 0.91 -8.49 3.33
N PRO A 334 0.88 -7.18 3.00
CA PRO A 334 1.45 -6.17 3.87
C PRO A 334 0.69 -6.10 5.19
N TRP A 335 1.42 -5.80 6.27
CA TRP A 335 0.77 -5.49 7.54
C TRP A 335 -0.09 -4.24 7.39
N PRO A 336 -1.29 -4.21 8.00
CA PRO A 336 -2.11 -3.02 7.99
C PRO A 336 -1.52 -1.92 8.88
N VAL A 337 -1.88 -0.68 8.59
CA VAL A 337 -1.51 0.46 9.44
C VAL A 337 -2.54 0.57 10.56
N VAL A 338 -2.10 0.61 11.82
CA VAL A 338 -2.97 0.77 13.00
C VAL A 338 -2.71 2.14 13.64
N PHE A 339 -3.75 2.93 13.82
CA PHE A 339 -3.63 4.31 14.29
C PHE A 339 -4.91 4.81 14.96
N TRP A 340 -4.75 5.77 15.87
CA TRP A 340 -5.86 6.55 16.40
C TRP A 340 -6.13 7.74 15.48
N ALA A 341 -7.40 7.96 15.15
CA ALA A 341 -7.87 9.19 14.51
C ALA A 341 -8.59 10.04 15.55
N CYS A 342 -8.07 11.24 15.81
CA CYS A 342 -8.60 12.18 16.80
C CYS A 342 -9.01 13.50 16.14
N THR A 343 -10.13 14.08 16.58
CA THR A 343 -10.54 15.43 16.14
C THR A 343 -9.58 16.48 16.65
N ALA A 344 -9.23 17.45 15.80
CA ALA A 344 -8.37 18.59 16.17
C ALA A 344 -9.16 19.87 16.42
N GLU A 345 -8.63 20.77 17.25
CA GLU A 345 -9.26 22.06 17.59
C GLU A 345 -9.44 22.98 16.37
N GLU A 346 -10.43 23.87 16.48
CA GLU A 346 -10.82 24.83 15.45
C GLU A 346 -9.74 25.90 15.24
N GLY A 347 -9.00 25.82 14.12
CA GLY A 347 -8.02 26.83 13.72
C GLY A 347 -6.65 26.27 13.35
N THR A 348 -6.38 24.99 13.63
CA THR A 348 -5.17 24.29 13.21
C THR A 348 -5.09 24.25 11.67
N LYS A 349 -4.29 25.15 11.09
CA LYS A 349 -4.03 25.19 9.64
C LYS A 349 -3.04 24.09 9.27
N MET A 350 -3.48 22.84 9.35
CA MET A 350 -2.72 21.64 8.96
C MET A 350 -2.39 21.57 7.45
N GLY A 351 -2.73 22.60 6.67
CA GLY A 351 -2.65 22.59 5.21
C GLY A 351 -1.29 22.90 4.59
N ARG A 352 -0.22 23.16 5.36
CA ARG A 352 1.13 23.43 4.82
C ARG A 352 2.24 23.03 5.81
N ASN A 353 2.60 21.76 5.83
CA ASN A 353 3.83 21.30 6.47
C ASN A 353 4.75 20.68 5.39
N PRO A 354 5.96 21.21 5.16
CA PRO A 354 6.86 20.75 4.10
C PRO A 354 7.45 19.35 4.36
N PHE A 355 7.28 18.84 5.59
CA PHE A 355 7.69 17.51 6.04
C PHE A 355 6.51 16.54 6.17
N ASP A 356 5.29 16.99 5.90
CA ASP A 356 4.13 16.11 5.95
C ASP A 356 4.10 15.21 4.72
N ARG A 357 3.91 13.92 4.96
CA ARG A 357 3.82 12.92 3.90
C ARG A 357 2.34 12.76 3.56
N VAL A 358 1.95 13.41 2.48
CA VAL A 358 0.58 13.37 1.95
C VAL A 358 0.38 12.17 1.00
N ASN A 359 -0.88 11.84 0.74
CA ASN A 359 -1.35 10.75 -0.12
C ASN A 359 -0.97 9.32 0.33
N LEU A 360 -0.83 9.07 1.63
CA LEU A 360 -0.70 7.74 2.25
C LEU A 360 -1.96 6.85 2.08
N GLY A 361 -3.04 7.44 1.58
CA GLY A 361 -4.27 6.76 1.18
C GLY A 361 -5.37 6.83 2.23
N TRP A 362 -5.09 6.41 3.47
CA TRP A 362 -6.09 6.42 4.54
C TRP A 362 -6.39 7.82 5.08
N GLU A 363 -5.42 8.72 5.06
CA GLU A 363 -5.60 10.09 5.56
C GLU A 363 -6.69 10.87 4.81
N GLY A 364 -6.84 10.61 3.51
CA GLY A 364 -7.84 11.29 2.67
C GLY A 364 -9.28 10.89 3.00
N LEU A 365 -9.45 9.77 3.72
CA LEU A 365 -10.74 9.28 4.19
C LEU A 365 -11.27 10.05 5.41
N PHE A 366 -10.42 10.89 6.02
CA PHE A 366 -10.79 11.72 7.16
C PHE A 366 -10.83 13.20 6.77
N GLY A 367 -11.44 14.01 7.62
CA GLY A 367 -11.47 15.46 7.42
C GLY A 367 -10.07 16.08 7.60
N PRO A 368 -9.84 17.31 7.11
CA PRO A 368 -8.57 18.01 7.26
C PRO A 368 -8.25 18.42 8.72
N ARG A 369 -9.19 18.17 9.66
CA ARG A 369 -9.10 18.47 11.09
C ARG A 369 -8.98 17.17 11.90
N THR A 370 -8.11 16.27 11.44
CA THR A 370 -7.88 14.98 12.08
C THR A 370 -6.40 14.77 12.30
N MET A 371 -6.05 14.49 13.55
CA MET A 371 -4.71 14.07 13.96
C MET A 371 -4.66 12.55 14.04
N PHE A 372 -3.50 12.01 13.69
CA PHE A 372 -3.28 10.58 13.58
C PHE A 372 -2.12 10.15 14.45
N TYR A 373 -2.40 9.31 15.44
CA TYR A 373 -1.40 8.76 16.34
C TYR A 373 -1.14 7.29 15.98
N GLN A 374 0.04 7.00 15.46
CA GLN A 374 0.37 5.69 14.87
C GLN A 374 0.97 4.76 15.92
N LEU A 375 0.49 3.51 15.95
CA LEU A 375 1.13 2.45 16.72
C LEU A 375 2.32 1.88 15.91
N HIS A 376 3.27 1.29 16.63
CA HIS A 376 4.47 0.73 16.05
C HIS A 376 4.34 -0.77 15.76
N PRO A 377 4.59 -1.22 14.53
CA PRO A 377 4.63 -2.65 14.25
C PRO A 377 5.83 -3.30 14.96
N SER A 378 5.59 -4.39 15.68
CA SER A 378 6.59 -5.14 16.42
C SER A 378 6.46 -6.64 16.14
N HIS A 379 7.56 -7.28 15.77
CA HIS A 379 7.59 -8.73 15.59
C HIS A 379 7.78 -9.42 16.94
N LYS A 380 6.96 -10.44 17.22
CA LYS A 380 7.12 -11.30 18.41
C LYS A 380 8.44 -12.09 18.37
N ASP A 381 9.00 -12.35 17.18
CA ASP A 381 10.25 -13.10 16.96
C ASP A 381 11.53 -12.23 17.04
N GLY A 382 11.41 -10.97 17.47
CA GLY A 382 12.54 -10.07 17.73
C GLY A 382 12.92 -9.15 16.56
N PRO A 383 13.92 -8.27 16.77
CA PRO A 383 14.26 -7.15 15.87
C PRO A 383 14.94 -7.56 14.54
N SER A 384 15.15 -8.85 14.30
CA SER A 384 15.81 -9.39 13.10
C SER A 384 14.86 -9.53 11.90
N SER A 385 13.54 -9.64 12.14
CA SER A 385 12.55 -9.52 11.08
C SER A 385 12.16 -8.05 10.93
N ARG A 386 12.64 -7.40 9.87
CA ARG A 386 12.25 -6.01 9.51
C ARG A 386 11.09 -5.98 8.52
N ARG A 387 10.55 -7.14 8.14
CA ARG A 387 9.63 -7.27 7.02
C ARG A 387 8.19 -7.24 7.54
N LEU A 388 7.51 -6.13 7.30
CA LEU A 388 6.09 -5.91 7.66
C LEU A 388 5.13 -6.52 6.64
N VAL A 389 5.33 -7.81 6.34
CA VAL A 389 4.57 -8.55 5.34
C VAL A 389 4.46 -10.00 5.80
N GLU A 390 3.24 -10.53 5.82
CA GLU A 390 2.98 -11.95 6.05
C GLU A 390 2.97 -12.71 4.73
N ASP A 391 3.67 -13.84 4.65
CA ASP A 391 3.66 -14.71 3.48
C ASP A 391 2.70 -15.88 3.73
N LEU A 392 1.66 -15.99 2.91
CA LEU A 392 0.71 -17.10 2.90
C LEU A 392 1.09 -18.11 1.82
N GLU A 393 1.19 -19.39 2.20
CA GLU A 393 1.26 -20.49 1.23
C GLU A 393 -0.14 -20.99 0.89
N ILE A 394 -0.51 -20.83 -0.37
CA ILE A 394 -1.86 -21.09 -0.88
C ILE A 394 -1.82 -22.36 -1.73
N PRO A 395 -2.61 -23.39 -1.39
CA PRO A 395 -2.69 -24.60 -2.19
C PRO A 395 -3.37 -24.30 -3.54
N VAL A 396 -2.76 -24.76 -4.62
CA VAL A 396 -3.28 -24.65 -5.99
C VAL A 396 -3.21 -25.99 -6.71
N LEU A 397 -3.88 -26.10 -7.85
CA LEU A 397 -3.79 -27.29 -8.68
C LEU A 397 -2.32 -27.55 -9.08
N ARG A 398 -1.82 -28.75 -8.77
CA ARG A 398 -0.46 -29.19 -9.11
C ARG A 398 -0.37 -29.60 -10.58
N LEU A 399 0.57 -29.02 -11.31
CA LEU A 399 0.77 -29.29 -12.75
C LEU A 399 1.77 -30.42 -13.03
N LYS A 400 2.69 -30.74 -12.11
CA LYS A 400 3.80 -31.67 -12.37
C LYS A 400 3.52 -33.11 -11.92
N GLU A 401 3.85 -34.03 -12.83
CA GLU A 401 3.67 -35.49 -12.82
C GLU A 401 4.16 -36.18 -11.54
N GLY A 402 3.22 -36.55 -10.68
CA GLY A 402 3.30 -37.79 -9.92
C GLY A 402 2.71 -38.93 -10.77
N SER A 403 3.23 -40.14 -10.64
CA SER A 403 2.93 -41.36 -11.41
C SER A 403 1.46 -41.86 -11.28
N GLY A 404 0.50 -41.02 -11.66
CA GLY A 404 -0.94 -41.29 -11.58
C GLY A 404 -1.64 -41.07 -12.91
N ILE A 405 -2.71 -41.83 -13.14
CA ILE A 405 -3.47 -41.95 -14.39
C ILE A 405 -4.28 -40.68 -14.73
N PHE A 406 -4.30 -39.68 -13.85
CA PHE A 406 -5.10 -38.45 -13.96
C PHE A 406 -4.22 -37.23 -14.24
N GLN A 407 -3.70 -37.13 -15.47
CA GLN A 407 -2.95 -35.97 -15.93
C GLN A 407 -3.90 -34.84 -16.36
N SER A 408 -3.54 -33.58 -16.15
CA SER A 408 -4.33 -32.42 -16.61
C SER A 408 -4.63 -32.47 -18.11
N LYS A 409 -3.64 -32.90 -18.93
CA LYS A 409 -3.82 -33.17 -20.36
C LYS A 409 -4.77 -34.33 -20.66
N SER A 410 -4.79 -35.37 -19.82
CA SER A 410 -5.73 -36.49 -19.96
C SER A 410 -7.16 -36.09 -19.61
N ILE A 411 -7.33 -35.21 -18.61
CA ILE A 411 -8.62 -34.63 -18.26
C ILE A 411 -9.11 -33.71 -19.38
N GLU A 412 -8.23 -32.86 -19.91
CA GLU A 412 -8.56 -31.98 -21.04
C GLU A 412 -8.95 -32.81 -22.28
N LEU A 413 -8.12 -33.77 -22.68
CA LEU A 413 -8.39 -34.67 -23.80
C LEU A 413 -9.68 -35.49 -23.59
N GLY A 414 -9.87 -36.04 -22.38
CA GLY A 414 -11.06 -36.80 -22.03
C GLY A 414 -12.33 -35.95 -22.10
N THR A 415 -12.25 -34.70 -21.62
CA THR A 415 -13.36 -33.74 -21.70
C THR A 415 -13.70 -33.42 -23.16
N VAL A 416 -12.70 -33.18 -24.01
CA VAL A 416 -12.90 -32.98 -25.45
C VAL A 416 -13.58 -34.20 -26.08
N VAL A 417 -13.11 -35.42 -25.79
CA VAL A 417 -13.70 -36.66 -26.32
C VAL A 417 -15.17 -36.79 -25.91
N VAL A 418 -15.49 -36.55 -24.64
CA VAL A 418 -16.88 -36.62 -24.13
C VAL A 418 -17.77 -35.57 -24.80
N ILE A 419 -17.29 -34.32 -24.96
CA ILE A 419 -18.03 -33.26 -25.64
C ILE A 419 -18.28 -33.64 -27.10
N VAL A 420 -17.27 -34.15 -27.81
CA VAL A 420 -17.40 -34.58 -29.21
C VAL A 420 -18.39 -35.73 -29.35
N LEU A 421 -18.33 -36.75 -28.49
CA LEU A 421 -19.29 -37.85 -28.49
C LEU A 421 -20.71 -37.37 -28.19
N GLY A 422 -20.87 -36.45 -27.24
CA GLY A 422 -22.15 -35.81 -26.92
C GLY A 422 -22.71 -35.03 -28.12
N LEU A 423 -21.88 -34.23 -28.79
CA LEU A 423 -22.27 -33.49 -29.99
C LEU A 423 -22.66 -34.44 -31.13
N LEU A 424 -21.87 -35.48 -31.39
CA LEU A 424 -22.19 -36.49 -32.40
C LEU A 424 -23.50 -37.22 -32.09
N TRP A 425 -23.78 -37.53 -30.82
CA TRP A 425 -25.04 -38.14 -30.40
C TRP A 425 -26.23 -37.21 -30.65
N VAL A 426 -26.12 -35.92 -30.30
CA VAL A 426 -27.16 -34.91 -30.58
C VAL A 426 -27.39 -34.78 -32.09
N LEU A 427 -26.33 -34.65 -32.88
CA LEU A 427 -26.42 -34.57 -34.35
C LEU A 427 -27.06 -35.83 -34.95
N TRP A 428 -26.74 -37.01 -34.43
CA TRP A 428 -27.37 -38.26 -34.86
C TRP A 428 -28.87 -38.26 -34.56
N LYS A 429 -29.28 -37.88 -33.34
CA LYS A 429 -30.70 -37.80 -32.97
C LYS A 429 -31.46 -36.78 -33.82
N LEU A 430 -30.89 -35.60 -34.08
CA LEU A 430 -31.47 -34.60 -34.97
C LEU A 430 -31.57 -35.11 -36.42
N GLY A 431 -30.56 -35.81 -36.92
CA GLY A 431 -30.58 -36.43 -38.25
C GLY A 431 -31.64 -37.53 -38.41
N VAL A 432 -31.88 -38.32 -37.36
CA VAL A 432 -32.98 -39.31 -37.34
C VAL A 432 -34.34 -38.63 -37.41
N VAL A 433 -34.54 -37.53 -36.66
CA VAL A 433 -35.79 -36.75 -36.67
C VAL A 433 -36.00 -36.03 -38.03
N ALA A 434 -34.94 -35.49 -38.62
CA ALA A 434 -34.99 -34.88 -39.95
C ALA A 434 -35.32 -35.91 -41.05
N ARG A 435 -34.80 -37.14 -40.94
CA ARG A 435 -35.17 -38.24 -41.84
C ARG A 435 -36.59 -38.75 -41.62
N SER A 436 -37.10 -38.77 -40.38
CA SER A 436 -38.49 -39.18 -40.11
C SER A 436 -39.54 -38.12 -40.46
N SER A 437 -39.15 -36.85 -40.57
CA SER A 437 -40.02 -35.75 -41.01
C SER A 437 -39.95 -35.50 -42.53
N GLY A 438 -39.01 -36.12 -43.23
CA GLY A 438 -38.83 -36.01 -44.68
C GLY A 438 -39.27 -37.27 -45.45
N THR A 439 -40.55 -37.64 -45.41
CA THR A 439 -41.26 -38.38 -46.49
C THR A 439 -42.77 -38.32 -46.27
N GLY A 440 -43.34 -37.12 -46.36
CA GLY A 440 -44.77 -36.94 -46.57
C GLY A 440 -45.12 -37.19 -48.04
N SER A 441 -45.12 -38.45 -48.48
CA SER A 441 -45.75 -38.83 -49.75
C SER A 441 -47.26 -38.88 -49.54
N GLN A 442 -47.96 -37.87 -50.05
CA GLN A 442 -49.39 -37.91 -50.33
C GLN A 442 -49.78 -39.21 -51.06
N VAL A 443 -50.63 -40.05 -50.46
CA VAL A 443 -51.64 -40.80 -51.23
C VAL A 443 -52.96 -40.76 -50.46
N ARG A 444 -53.88 -39.95 -50.99
CA ARG A 444 -55.32 -39.99 -50.74
C ARG A 444 -55.87 -41.39 -51.08
N ARG A 445 -56.69 -41.96 -50.21
CA ARG A 445 -58.02 -42.40 -50.66
C ARG A 445 -59.06 -42.27 -49.55
N HIS A 446 -60.04 -41.45 -49.89
CA HIS A 446 -61.20 -41.00 -49.14
C HIS A 446 -62.35 -41.99 -49.41
N SER A 447 -63.28 -42.11 -48.45
CA SER A 447 -64.61 -42.75 -48.55
C SER A 447 -64.60 -44.29 -48.63
N ASP A 448 -65.32 -45.04 -47.81
CA ASP A 448 -66.75 -44.85 -47.54
C ASP A 448 -67.20 -45.17 -46.11
N LYS A 449 -68.13 -44.33 -45.63
CA LYS A 449 -68.97 -44.50 -44.45
C LYS A 449 -70.13 -45.45 -44.76
N GLN A 450 -70.56 -46.13 -43.68
CA GLN A 450 -71.94 -46.52 -43.35
C GLN A 450 -72.64 -47.66 -44.13
N LYS A 451 -72.91 -48.74 -43.39
CA LYS A 451 -74.23 -49.35 -43.05
C LYS A 451 -73.96 -50.77 -42.51
N LYS A 452 -74.69 -51.39 -41.58
CA LYS A 452 -75.75 -51.08 -40.61
C LYS A 452 -76.03 -52.44 -39.92
N SER A 453 -76.54 -52.42 -38.67
CA SER A 453 -77.14 -53.52 -37.88
C SER A 453 -76.24 -54.73 -37.57
N GLN A 454 -76.21 -55.26 -36.35
CA GLN A 454 -77.29 -55.39 -35.38
C GLN A 454 -76.75 -55.35 -33.95
#